data_AF-A0A0P9EYJ4-F1
#
_entry.id   AF-A0A0P9EYJ4-F1
#
_cell.length_a   1.000
_cell.length_b   1.000
_cell.length_c   1.000
_cell.angle_alpha   90.00
_cell.angle_beta   90.00
_cell.angle_gamma   90.00
#
_symmetry.space_group_name_H-M   'P 1'
#
loop_
_entity.id
_entity.type
_entity.pdbx_description
1 polymer ?
#
loop_
_entity_poly.entity_id
_entity_poly.type
_entity_poly.pdbx_seq_one_letter_code
_entity_poly.pdbx_strand_id
1 'polypeptide(L)'
;MDSLLHLERDFYQQGLDSGLPHGHLHGLIEGRELGRDHAWTLWDEIGYIQGTALLWKQILAVQGPPSSSSRAASTLDSLLALVDAFPTHNDSEAAQGDVDMTAQLSTLRTKYRTACAALGIRPRMAVSSTNGDTAQGQDSLKSMGMSV
;
A
#
# COMPACT_ATOMS: atom_id res chain seq x y z
N MET A 1 -4.94 51.08 -24.37
CA MET A 1 -3.57 50.54 -24.49
C MET A 1 -3.21 49.67 -23.28
N ASP A 2 -3.61 50.03 -22.06
CA ASP A 2 -3.33 49.23 -20.85
C ASP A 2 -4.04 47.87 -20.77
N SER A 3 -5.18 47.69 -21.43
CA SER A 3 -5.91 46.40 -21.43
C SER A 3 -5.16 45.28 -22.18
N LEU A 4 -4.35 45.61 -23.19
CA LEU A 4 -3.56 44.60 -23.92
C LEU A 4 -2.34 44.13 -23.11
N LEU A 5 -1.81 44.98 -22.23
CA LEU A 5 -0.69 44.67 -21.34
C LEU A 5 -1.10 43.76 -20.17
N HIS A 6 -2.37 43.74 -19.80
CA HIS A 6 -2.90 42.90 -18.72
C HIS A 6 -3.56 41.61 -19.22
N LEU A 7 -3.88 41.53 -20.51
CA LEU A 7 -4.60 40.41 -21.11
C LEU A 7 -3.95 39.03 -20.85
N GLU A 8 -2.62 38.94 -21.01
CA GLU A 8 -1.86 37.72 -20.75
C GLU A 8 -1.99 37.30 -19.27
N ARG A 9 -1.75 38.24 -18.36
CA ARG A 9 -1.86 38.00 -16.91
C ARG A 9 -3.26 37.58 -16.51
N ASP A 10 -4.28 38.20 -17.09
CA ASP A 10 -5.68 37.90 -16.80
C ASP A 10 -6.05 36.48 -17.26
N PHE A 11 -5.59 36.05 -18.44
CA PHE A 11 -5.78 34.66 -18.88
C PHE A 11 -4.99 33.65 -18.06
N TYR A 12 -3.75 33.96 -17.66
CA TYR A 12 -2.99 33.11 -16.74
C TYR A 12 -3.69 32.95 -15.39
N GLN A 13 -4.16 34.05 -14.82
CA GLN A 13 -4.85 34.04 -13.53
C GLN A 13 -6.17 33.27 -13.65
N GLN A 14 -6.95 33.49 -14.71
CA GLN A 14 -8.17 32.72 -14.97
C GLN A 14 -7.90 31.22 -15.15
N GLY A 15 -6.84 30.86 -15.87
CA GLY A 15 -6.43 29.46 -16.04
C GLY A 15 -5.99 28.83 -14.72
N LEU A 16 -5.27 29.56 -13.87
CA LEU A 16 -4.85 29.10 -12.55
C LEU A 16 -6.05 28.96 -11.59
N ASP A 17 -6.91 29.97 -11.52
CA ASP A 17 -8.07 30.02 -10.62
C ASP A 17 -9.10 28.94 -10.97
N SER A 18 -9.21 28.57 -12.25
CA SER A 18 -10.06 27.47 -12.70
C SER A 18 -9.37 26.11 -12.59
N GLY A 19 -8.10 26.03 -12.97
CA GLY A 19 -7.34 24.77 -13.05
C GLY A 19 -6.89 24.23 -11.69
N LEU A 20 -6.50 25.10 -10.75
CA LEU A 20 -5.97 24.68 -9.45
C LEU A 20 -7.02 23.96 -8.59
N PRO A 21 -8.26 24.48 -8.42
CA PRO A 21 -9.30 23.76 -7.69
C PRO A 21 -9.68 22.44 -8.38
N HIS A 22 -9.73 22.44 -9.71
CA HIS A 22 -10.06 21.24 -10.48
C HIS A 22 -8.98 20.15 -10.34
N GLY A 23 -7.70 20.53 -10.48
CA GLY A 23 -6.57 19.62 -10.31
C GLY A 23 -6.49 19.05 -8.89
N HIS A 24 -6.76 19.87 -7.87
CA HIS A 24 -6.82 19.39 -6.48
C HIS A 24 -7.95 18.37 -6.30
N LEU A 25 -9.16 18.68 -6.78
CA LEU A 25 -10.29 17.77 -6.67
C LEU A 25 -10.04 16.45 -7.42
N HIS A 26 -9.49 16.53 -8.64
CA HIS A 26 -9.21 15.33 -9.43
C HIS A 26 -8.10 14.48 -8.80
N GLY A 27 -7.02 15.11 -8.34
CA GLY A 27 -5.94 14.40 -7.64
C GLY A 27 -6.42 13.71 -6.36
N LEU A 28 -7.36 14.30 -5.61
CA LEU A 28 -7.96 13.67 -4.44
C LEU A 28 -8.80 12.43 -4.82
N ILE A 29 -9.58 12.52 -5.90
CA ILE A 29 -10.42 11.40 -6.37
C ILE A 29 -9.55 10.27 -6.90
N GLU A 30 -8.64 10.57 -7.82
CA GLU A 30 -7.74 9.60 -8.42
C GLU A 30 -6.85 8.94 -7.37
N GLY A 31 -6.29 9.71 -6.43
CA GLY A 31 -5.49 9.18 -5.34
C GLY A 31 -6.28 8.22 -4.43
N ARG A 32 -7.56 8.48 -4.19
CA ARG A 32 -8.44 7.57 -3.41
C ARG A 32 -8.73 6.29 -4.16
N GLU A 33 -8.99 6.37 -5.46
CA GLU A 33 -9.24 5.20 -6.30
C GLU A 33 -7.99 4.32 -6.38
N LEU A 34 -6.84 4.92 -6.69
CA LEU A 34 -5.56 4.23 -6.74
C LEU A 34 -5.20 3.59 -5.39
N GLY A 35 -5.41 4.32 -4.30
CA GLY A 35 -5.19 3.83 -2.95
C GLY A 35 -6.03 2.60 -2.61
N ARG A 36 -7.31 2.58 -3.00
CA ARG A 36 -8.20 1.43 -2.78
C ARG A 36 -7.72 0.19 -3.55
N ASP A 37 -7.38 0.35 -4.81
CA ASP A 37 -7.00 -0.77 -5.68
C ASP A 37 -5.65 -1.35 -5.24
N HIS A 38 -4.71 -0.49 -4.85
CA HIS A 38 -3.43 -0.92 -4.29
C HIS A 38 -3.58 -1.57 -2.90
N ALA A 39 -4.45 -1.02 -2.05
CA ALA A 39 -4.70 -1.56 -0.73
C ALA A 39 -5.27 -2.98 -0.77
N TRP A 40 -6.12 -3.31 -1.74
CA TRP A 40 -6.60 -4.68 -1.91
C TRP A 40 -5.45 -5.68 -2.09
N THR A 41 -4.51 -5.34 -2.97
CA THR A 41 -3.37 -6.20 -3.29
C THR A 41 -2.47 -6.42 -2.07
N LEU A 42 -2.25 -5.36 -1.29
CA LEU A 42 -1.50 -5.40 -0.04
C LEU A 42 -2.20 -6.29 1.01
N TRP A 43 -3.50 -6.08 1.21
CA TRP A 43 -4.28 -6.78 2.23
C TRP A 43 -4.56 -8.24 1.89
N ASP A 44 -4.59 -8.62 0.60
CA ASP A 44 -4.64 -10.02 0.19
C ASP A 44 -3.41 -10.79 0.72
N GLU A 45 -2.21 -10.21 0.58
CA GLU A 45 -0.99 -10.81 1.10
C GLU A 45 -1.00 -10.88 2.64
N ILE A 46 -1.36 -9.78 3.31
CA ILE A 46 -1.42 -9.73 4.78
C ILE A 46 -2.44 -10.74 5.30
N GLY A 47 -3.62 -10.84 4.69
CA GLY A 47 -4.68 -11.78 5.05
C GLY A 47 -4.24 -13.23 4.89
N TYR A 48 -3.53 -13.55 3.79
CA TYR A 48 -2.95 -14.89 3.60
C TYR A 48 -1.95 -15.25 4.71
N ILE A 49 -1.06 -14.32 5.06
CA ILE A 49 -0.06 -14.51 6.11
C ILE A 49 -0.73 -14.68 7.48
N GLN A 50 -1.71 -13.84 7.80
CA GLN A 50 -2.47 -13.90 9.04
C GLN A 50 -3.23 -15.24 9.17
N GLY A 51 -3.96 -15.64 8.13
CA GLY A 51 -4.70 -16.90 8.12
C GLY A 51 -3.79 -18.11 8.30
N THR A 52 -2.63 -18.12 7.62
CA THR A 52 -1.62 -19.17 7.78
C THR A 52 -1.09 -19.21 9.22
N ALA A 53 -0.78 -18.06 9.80
CA ALA A 53 -0.27 -17.98 11.16
C ALA A 53 -1.28 -18.49 12.20
N LEU A 54 -2.55 -18.11 12.06
CA LEU A 54 -3.64 -18.57 12.92
C LEU A 54 -3.83 -20.09 12.82
N LEU A 55 -3.85 -20.64 11.60
CA LEU A 55 -3.99 -22.08 11.37
C LEU A 55 -2.87 -22.87 12.06
N TRP A 56 -1.61 -22.49 11.84
CA TRP A 56 -0.47 -23.18 12.44
C TRP A 56 -0.46 -23.08 13.95
N LYS A 57 -0.87 -21.95 14.52
CA LYS A 57 -1.00 -21.78 15.96
C LYS A 57 -2.00 -22.79 16.56
N GLN A 58 -3.13 -23.02 15.89
CA GLN A 58 -4.10 -24.03 16.32
C GLN A 58 -3.55 -25.46 16.19
N ILE A 59 -2.84 -25.76 15.10
CA ILE A 59 -2.19 -27.08 14.91
C ILE A 59 -1.18 -27.35 16.02
N LEU A 60 -0.31 -26.38 16.35
CA LEU A 60 0.67 -26.52 17.42
C LEU A 60 0.02 -26.71 18.80
N ALA A 61 -1.12 -26.04 19.05
CA ALA A 61 -1.87 -26.20 20.29
C ALA A 61 -2.42 -27.63 20.45
N VAL A 62 -2.87 -28.26 19.35
CA VAL A 62 -3.40 -29.62 19.35
C VAL A 62 -2.30 -30.68 19.45
N GLN A 63 -1.14 -30.48 18.83
CA GLN A 63 -0.05 -31.46 18.81
C GLN A 63 0.70 -31.63 20.16
N GLY A 64 0.49 -30.73 21.13
CA GLY A 64 1.21 -30.73 22.40
C GLY A 64 2.69 -30.33 22.24
N PRO A 65 3.48 -30.17 23.33
CA PRO A 65 4.74 -29.44 23.26
C PRO A 65 5.98 -30.32 22.98
N PRO A 66 6.59 -30.24 21.77
CA PRO A 66 8.04 -30.34 21.63
C PRO A 66 8.69 -28.98 21.88
N SER A 67 9.97 -28.95 22.26
CA SER A 67 10.71 -27.71 22.54
C SER A 67 10.79 -26.74 21.34
N SER A 68 10.70 -27.25 20.11
CA SER A 68 10.59 -26.46 18.88
C SER A 68 9.23 -25.76 18.73
N SER A 69 8.16 -26.32 19.32
CA SER A 69 6.79 -25.78 19.27
C SER A 69 6.70 -24.43 19.98
N SER A 70 7.46 -24.25 21.06
CA SER A 70 7.48 -22.99 21.83
C SER A 70 8.07 -21.82 21.03
N ARG A 71 9.14 -22.07 20.26
CA ARG A 71 9.77 -21.05 19.40
C ARG A 71 8.91 -20.71 18.18
N ALA A 72 8.27 -21.72 17.58
CA ALA A 72 7.34 -21.50 16.48
C ALA A 72 6.14 -20.67 16.94
N ALA A 73 5.53 -21.02 18.08
CA ALA A 73 4.41 -20.29 18.66
C ALA A 73 4.75 -18.81 18.95
N SER A 74 5.89 -18.53 19.60
CA SER A 74 6.28 -17.15 19.90
C SER A 74 6.59 -16.31 18.65
N THR A 75 7.13 -16.93 17.61
CA THR A 75 7.38 -16.27 16.33
C THR A 75 6.07 -15.95 15.61
N LEU A 76 5.08 -16.85 15.69
CA LEU A 76 3.73 -16.63 15.17
C LEU A 76 2.98 -15.53 15.92
N ASP A 77 3.09 -15.46 17.24
CA ASP A 77 2.49 -14.38 18.04
C ASP A 77 3.09 -13.02 17.67
N SER A 78 4.41 -12.97 17.52
CA SER A 78 5.09 -11.75 17.06
C SER A 78 4.68 -11.35 15.64
N LEU A 79 4.38 -12.32 14.77
CA LEU A 79 3.91 -12.07 13.40
C LEU A 79 2.49 -11.50 13.41
N LEU A 80 1.59 -12.06 14.23
CA LEU A 80 0.23 -11.57 14.38
C LEU A 80 0.19 -10.15 14.97
N ALA A 81 1.06 -9.84 15.94
CA ALA A 81 1.19 -8.49 16.47
C ALA A 81 1.60 -7.46 15.39
N LEU A 82 2.42 -7.86 14.41
CA LEU A 82 2.76 -7.00 13.26
C LEU A 82 1.58 -6.81 12.31
N VAL A 83 0.74 -7.83 12.13
CA VAL A 83 -0.50 -7.73 11.35
C VAL A 83 -1.48 -6.77 12.03
N ASP A 84 -1.69 -6.91 13.33
CA ASP A 84 -2.64 -6.09 14.10
C ASP A 84 -2.21 -4.62 14.19
N ALA A 85 -0.90 -4.36 14.12
CA ALA A 85 -0.34 -3.01 14.07
C ALA A 85 -0.37 -2.36 12.66
N PHE A 86 -0.80 -3.10 11.63
CA PHE A 86 -0.84 -2.59 10.26
C PHE A 86 -1.98 -1.57 10.10
N PRO A 87 -1.76 -0.41 9.45
CA PRO A 87 -2.75 0.65 9.33
C PRO A 87 -4.00 0.19 8.55
N THR A 88 -5.18 0.43 9.14
CA THR A 88 -6.49 0.10 8.55
C THR A 88 -7.32 1.33 8.15
N HIS A 89 -6.90 2.52 8.59
CA HIS A 89 -7.58 3.79 8.33
C HIS A 89 -6.68 4.73 7.54
N ASN A 90 -7.29 5.42 6.57
CA ASN A 90 -6.63 6.46 5.78
C ASN A 90 -6.93 7.83 6.42
N ASP A 91 -6.23 8.13 7.51
CA ASP A 91 -6.41 9.39 8.25
C ASP A 91 -5.58 10.51 7.61
N SER A 92 -6.21 11.23 6.67
CA SER A 92 -5.55 12.30 5.89
C SER A 92 -5.18 13.53 6.73
N GLU A 93 -5.82 13.70 7.89
CA GLU A 93 -5.59 14.84 8.80
C GLU A 93 -4.52 14.56 9.86
N ALA A 94 -4.13 13.28 10.02
CA ALA A 94 -3.01 12.89 10.87
C ALA A 94 -1.70 13.19 10.11
N ALA A 95 -1.30 14.46 10.08
CA ALA A 95 0.00 14.91 9.58
C ALA A 95 1.19 14.43 10.43
N GLN A 96 1.14 13.24 11.02
CA GLN A 96 2.08 12.74 12.03
C GLN A 96 2.45 11.29 11.77
N GLY A 97 3.46 11.13 10.93
CA GLY A 97 4.15 9.87 10.70
C GLY A 97 4.06 9.48 9.23
N ASP A 98 5.20 9.53 8.54
CA ASP A 98 5.40 8.83 7.28
C ASP A 98 5.27 7.32 7.59
N VAL A 99 4.04 6.81 7.57
CA VAL A 99 3.78 5.39 7.78
C VAL A 99 4.23 4.69 6.51
N ASP A 100 5.49 4.28 6.50
CA ASP A 100 6.06 3.52 5.41
C ASP A 100 5.46 2.09 5.42
N MET A 101 4.30 1.97 4.76
CA MET A 101 3.61 0.69 4.56
C MET A 101 4.52 -0.35 3.88
N THR A 102 5.44 0.10 3.02
CA THR A 102 6.36 -0.80 2.30
C THR A 102 7.41 -1.40 3.25
N ALA A 103 7.95 -0.59 4.17
CA ALA A 103 8.85 -1.06 5.21
C ALA A 103 8.14 -2.01 6.19
N GLN A 104 6.92 -1.69 6.61
CA GLN A 104 6.12 -2.57 7.47
C GLN A 104 5.84 -3.92 6.78
N LEU A 105 5.45 -3.90 5.50
CA LEU A 105 5.21 -5.11 4.72
C LEU A 105 6.49 -5.95 4.55
N SER A 106 7.63 -5.32 4.31
CA SER A 106 8.94 -6.02 4.22
C SER A 106 9.30 -6.74 5.53
N THR A 107 8.99 -6.10 6.67
CA THR A 107 9.19 -6.66 8.01
C THR A 107 8.28 -7.86 8.24
N LEU A 108 7.00 -7.72 7.87
CA LEU A 108 5.99 -8.76 7.99
C LEU A 108 6.35 -10.01 7.14
N ARG A 109 6.78 -9.80 5.88
CA ARG A 109 7.30 -10.87 4.99
C ARG A 109 8.52 -11.57 5.58
N THR A 110 9.44 -10.83 6.17
CA THR A 110 10.65 -11.40 6.80
C THR A 110 10.27 -12.25 8.00
N LYS A 111 9.39 -11.74 8.86
CA LYS A 111 8.89 -12.47 10.03
C LYS A 111 8.13 -13.73 9.63
N TYR A 112 7.31 -13.67 8.57
CA TYR A 112 6.63 -14.83 8.01
C TYR A 112 7.61 -15.91 7.56
N ARG A 113 8.67 -15.56 6.81
CA ARG A 113 9.72 -16.52 6.44
C ARG A 113 10.39 -17.16 7.65
N THR A 114 10.66 -16.39 8.70
CA THR A 114 11.21 -16.92 9.96
C THR A 114 10.24 -17.88 10.65
N ALA A 115 8.94 -17.57 10.67
CA ALA A 115 7.91 -18.46 11.20
C ALA A 115 7.84 -19.77 10.40
N CYS A 116 7.86 -19.69 9.06
CA CYS A 116 7.89 -20.87 8.19
C CYS A 116 9.12 -21.75 8.45
N ALA A 117 10.31 -21.14 8.63
CA ALA A 117 11.53 -21.87 8.96
C ALA A 117 11.43 -22.57 10.32
N ALA A 118 10.84 -21.92 11.33
CA ALA A 118 10.62 -22.51 12.64
C ALA A 118 9.62 -23.69 12.61
N LEU A 119 8.65 -23.64 11.69
CA LEU A 119 7.66 -24.70 11.44
C LEU A 119 8.16 -25.80 10.50
N GLY A 120 9.33 -25.62 9.87
CA GLY A 120 9.85 -26.56 8.86
C GLY A 120 9.04 -26.59 7.55
N ILE A 121 8.27 -25.54 7.26
CA ILE A 121 7.44 -25.44 6.06
C ILE A 121 8.07 -24.52 5.03
N ARG A 122 7.85 -24.83 3.74
CA ARG A 122 8.26 -23.94 2.66
C ARG A 122 7.28 -22.76 2.57
N PRO A 123 7.73 -21.50 2.66
CA PRO A 123 6.86 -20.36 2.45
C PRO A 123 6.36 -20.36 1.00
N ARG A 124 5.04 -20.41 0.81
CA ARG A 124 4.41 -19.89 -0.40
C ARG A 124 4.08 -18.44 -0.12
N MET A 125 4.67 -17.52 -0.87
CA MET A 125 4.23 -16.13 -0.91
C MET A 125 3.69 -15.92 -2.32
N ALA A 126 2.42 -15.53 -2.45
CA ALA A 126 1.99 -14.83 -3.64
C ALA A 126 2.62 -13.44 -3.52
N VAL A 127 3.78 -13.24 -4.13
CA VAL A 127 4.37 -11.91 -4.16
C VAL A 127 3.44 -11.06 -5.01
N SER A 128 2.78 -10.11 -4.37
CA SER A 128 2.22 -8.95 -5.06
C SER A 128 3.40 -8.30 -5.80
N SER A 129 3.50 -8.54 -7.10
CA SER A 129 4.42 -7.81 -7.96
C SER A 129 3.98 -6.35 -7.97
N THR A 130 4.52 -5.55 -7.05
CA THR A 130 4.47 -4.09 -7.13
C THR A 130 5.45 -3.63 -8.21
N ASN A 131 5.36 -4.19 -9.42
CA ASN A 131 5.92 -3.53 -10.59
C ASN A 131 4.88 -2.47 -10.94
N GLY A 132 5.13 -1.26 -10.45
CA GLY A 132 4.42 -0.08 -10.93
C GLY A 132 4.56 -0.06 -12.45
N ASP A 133 3.47 -0.34 -13.13
CA ASP A 133 3.34 -0.16 -14.56
C ASP A 133 3.20 1.35 -14.78
N THR A 134 4.31 2.08 -14.70
CA THR A 134 4.39 3.52 -15.02
C THR A 134 4.17 3.80 -16.52
N ALA A 135 3.68 2.82 -17.28
CA ALA A 135 3.54 2.86 -18.73
C ALA A 135 2.18 3.38 -19.24
N GLN A 136 1.21 3.70 -18.37
CA GLN A 136 -0.10 4.23 -18.84
C GLN A 136 -0.20 5.76 -18.88
N GLY A 137 0.79 6.50 -18.37
CA GLY A 137 0.79 7.97 -18.41
C GLY A 137 1.19 8.60 -19.74
N GLN A 138 1.77 7.85 -20.70
CA GLN A 138 2.22 8.41 -21.98
C GLN A 138 1.18 8.33 -23.11
N ASP A 139 0.14 7.51 -22.99
CA ASP A 139 -0.86 7.35 -24.06
C ASP A 139 -2.01 8.36 -23.96
N SER A 140 -2.29 8.95 -22.79
CA SER A 140 -3.30 10.00 -22.66
C SER A 140 -2.86 11.34 -23.28
N LEU A 141 -1.55 11.66 -23.28
CA LEU A 141 -1.01 12.86 -23.92
C LEU A 141 -1.02 12.77 -25.46
N LYS A 142 -0.98 11.55 -26.04
CA LYS A 142 -1.07 11.36 -27.49
C LYS A 142 -2.51 11.42 -28.01
N SER A 143 -3.51 11.09 -27.19
CA SER A 143 -4.92 11.14 -27.62
C SER A 143 -5.51 12.55 -27.63
N MET A 144 -4.83 13.55 -27.04
CA MET A 144 -5.32 14.93 -26.96
C MET A 144 -4.85 15.84 -28.11
N GLY A 145 -4.13 15.31 -29.11
CA GLY A 145 -3.85 16.03 -30.37
C GLY A 145 -2.97 17.28 -30.25
N MET A 146 -2.16 17.42 -29.19
CA MET A 146 -1.12 18.45 -29.13
C MET A 146 0.22 17.86 -29.56
N SER A 147 0.48 17.91 -30.87
CA SER A 147 1.85 17.86 -31.39
C SER A 147 2.50 19.23 -31.19
N VAL A 148 3.62 19.27 -30.49
CA VAL A 148 4.65 20.31 -30.70
C VAL A 148 5.54 19.85 -31.84
#